data_AF-A0A383B528-F1
#
_entry.id   AF-A0A383B528-F1
#
_cell.length_a   1.000
_cell.length_b   1.000
_cell.length_c   1.000
_cell.angle_alpha   90.00
_cell.angle_beta   90.00
_cell.angle_gamma   90.00
#
_symmetry.space_group_name_H-M   'P 1'
#
loop_
_entity.id
_entity.type
_entity.pdbx_description
1 polymer ?
#
loop_
_entity_poly.entity_id
_entity_poly.type
_entity_poly.pdbx_seq_one_letter_code
_entity_poly.pdbx_strand_id
1 'polypeptide(L)'
;DHTSDGLVAHEIAHQWYGDMLTTRNWANAWLNEGFATFLTYAWREYDHGWDAAEYGRRWMLSSVRWADESNRRPMVQYYYESDMDLFDSNIYAKGALVLNMLRQMLGYDAFWRTIRHYTNTYQFKNVESQDLKRVFEDVTGQNLDWFFDQWVYTGGLPHLDIKYKYNRRNQHVKLTIRQIQDVASSSLFRLPLTVLIDNGGDIVRQDIWIEEEESTFLIPSMRDPNMVLVDEGHIIPKRMDFNKTQS
;
A
#
# COMPACT_ATOMS: atom_id res chain seq x y z
N ASP A 1 13.83 -9.93 -23.97
CA ASP A 1 14.47 -10.78 -22.96
C ASP A 1 13.63 -10.80 -21.69
N HIS A 2 13.12 -11.97 -21.31
CA HIS A 2 12.50 -12.17 -20.01
C HIS A 2 13.59 -12.72 -19.08
N THR A 3 14.14 -11.88 -18.21
CA THR A 3 15.14 -12.33 -17.24
C THR A 3 14.45 -13.09 -16.11
N SER A 4 15.09 -14.14 -15.60
CA SER A 4 14.57 -14.95 -14.48
C SER A 4 14.86 -14.35 -13.11
N ASP A 5 15.56 -13.22 -13.06
CA ASP A 5 16.13 -12.66 -11.83
C ASP A 5 15.08 -12.37 -10.76
N GLY A 6 13.89 -11.89 -11.17
CA GLY A 6 12.79 -11.65 -10.23
C GLY A 6 12.29 -12.93 -9.56
N LEU A 7 12.17 -14.03 -10.31
CA LEU A 7 11.79 -15.33 -9.75
C LEU A 7 12.90 -15.85 -8.82
N VAL A 8 14.16 -15.76 -9.24
CA VAL A 8 15.30 -16.18 -8.41
C VAL A 8 15.37 -15.39 -7.11
N ALA A 9 15.16 -14.07 -7.13
CA ALA A 9 15.12 -13.23 -5.95
C ALA A 9 13.96 -13.62 -5.01
N HIS A 10 12.78 -13.94 -5.56
CA HIS A 10 11.62 -14.41 -4.81
C HIS A 10 11.91 -15.73 -4.07
N GLU A 11 12.42 -16.73 -4.79
CA GLU A 11 12.76 -18.03 -4.20
C GLU A 11 13.89 -17.93 -3.17
N ILE A 12 14.89 -17.06 -3.38
CA ILE A 12 15.93 -16.81 -2.38
C ILE A 12 15.36 -16.15 -1.13
N ALA A 13 14.39 -15.24 -1.28
CA ALA A 13 13.76 -14.59 -0.14
C ALA A 13 13.01 -15.58 0.78
N HIS A 14 12.49 -16.68 0.22
CA HIS A 14 11.84 -17.74 0.99
C HIS A 14 12.74 -18.42 2.02
N GLN A 15 14.06 -18.41 1.81
CA GLN A 15 15.05 -18.87 2.80
C GLN A 15 14.83 -18.24 4.18
N TRP A 16 14.38 -16.97 4.22
CA TRP A 16 13.99 -16.30 5.47
C TRP A 16 12.48 -16.39 5.74
N TYR A 17 11.63 -16.10 4.75
CA TYR A 17 10.18 -15.99 4.91
C TYR A 17 9.45 -17.10 4.15
N GLY A 18 9.13 -18.18 4.85
CA GLY A 18 8.62 -19.41 4.27
C GLY A 18 9.32 -20.63 4.86
N ASP A 19 10.65 -20.55 4.97
CA ASP A 19 11.50 -21.63 5.48
C ASP A 19 11.94 -21.37 6.94
N MET A 20 12.74 -20.33 7.18
CA MET A 20 13.32 -20.07 8.51
C MET A 20 12.27 -19.60 9.52
N LEU A 21 11.43 -18.63 9.16
CA LEU A 21 10.17 -18.38 9.86
C LEU A 21 9.02 -18.59 8.87
N THR A 22 7.95 -19.22 9.33
CA THR A 22 6.85 -19.62 8.44
C THR A 22 5.50 -19.36 9.06
N THR A 23 4.47 -19.28 8.24
CA THR A 23 3.11 -19.08 8.71
C THR A 23 2.61 -20.23 9.59
N ARG A 24 1.83 -19.95 10.64
CA ARG A 24 1.19 -20.97 11.48
C ARG A 24 0.11 -21.78 10.76
N ASN A 25 -0.54 -21.16 9.78
CA ASN A 25 -1.60 -21.76 8.98
C ASN A 25 -1.69 -21.03 7.63
N TRP A 26 -2.32 -21.65 6.64
CA TRP A 26 -2.41 -21.06 5.30
C TRP A 26 -3.23 -19.77 5.26
N ALA A 27 -4.12 -19.55 6.22
CA ALA A 27 -4.82 -18.27 6.38
C ALA A 27 -3.86 -17.07 6.52
N ASN A 28 -2.62 -17.28 6.97
CA ASN A 28 -1.59 -16.25 7.10
C ASN A 28 -0.48 -16.38 6.03
N ALA A 29 -0.71 -17.11 4.92
CA ALA A 29 0.28 -17.38 3.86
C ALA A 29 0.90 -16.14 3.22
N TRP A 30 0.21 -14.99 3.27
CA TRP A 30 0.77 -13.71 2.80
C TRP A 30 2.06 -13.30 3.53
N LEU A 31 2.29 -13.79 4.76
CA LEU A 31 3.55 -13.57 5.47
C LEU A 31 4.75 -14.24 4.79
N ASN A 32 4.50 -15.31 4.04
CA ASN A 32 5.53 -15.96 3.24
C ASN A 32 5.61 -15.26 1.87
N GLU A 33 4.50 -15.28 1.12
CA GLU A 33 4.47 -14.85 -0.28
C GLU A 33 4.59 -13.34 -0.45
N GLY A 34 3.96 -12.56 0.42
CA GLY A 34 4.01 -11.11 0.40
C GLY A 34 5.40 -10.58 0.77
N PHE A 35 6.11 -11.25 1.70
CA PHE A 35 7.50 -10.91 2.02
C PHE A 35 8.46 -11.25 0.89
N ALA A 36 8.34 -12.44 0.29
CA ALA A 36 9.18 -12.82 -0.85
C ALA A 36 8.96 -11.88 -2.05
N THR A 37 7.69 -11.52 -2.33
CA THR A 37 7.33 -10.54 -3.37
C THR A 37 7.88 -9.15 -3.02
N PHE A 38 7.77 -8.70 -1.77
CA PHE A 38 8.30 -7.41 -1.32
C PHE A 38 9.83 -7.33 -1.41
N LEU A 39 10.54 -8.39 -1.00
CA LEU A 39 12.00 -8.44 -1.07
C LEU A 39 12.50 -8.49 -2.51
N THR A 40 11.75 -9.12 -3.42
CA THR A 40 12.01 -9.03 -4.86
C THR A 40 11.91 -7.59 -5.36
N TYR A 41 10.87 -6.85 -4.94
CA TYR A 41 10.73 -5.43 -5.24
C TYR A 41 11.89 -4.59 -4.64
N ALA A 42 12.25 -4.82 -3.38
CA ALA A 42 13.33 -4.11 -2.70
C ALA A 42 14.71 -4.41 -3.30
N TRP A 43 14.97 -5.66 -3.71
CA TRP A 43 16.18 -6.03 -4.44
C TRP A 43 16.23 -5.31 -5.79
N ARG A 44 15.12 -5.26 -6.53
CA ARG A 44 15.06 -4.56 -7.81
C ARG A 44 15.34 -3.06 -7.67
N GLU A 45 14.84 -2.45 -6.59
CA GLU A 45 15.13 -1.06 -6.24
C GLU A 45 16.62 -0.85 -5.97
N TYR A 46 17.26 -1.79 -5.27
CA TYR A 46 18.69 -1.74 -4.97
C TYR A 46 19.57 -1.94 -6.22
N ASP A 47 19.27 -2.94 -7.05
CA ASP A 47 20.14 -3.35 -8.17
C ASP A 47 19.92 -2.53 -9.45
N HIS A 48 18.68 -2.12 -9.71
CA HIS A 48 18.29 -1.43 -10.95
C HIS A 48 17.72 -0.02 -10.72
N GLY A 49 17.63 0.42 -9.46
CA GLY A 49 17.14 1.74 -9.10
C GLY A 49 15.62 1.84 -8.99
N TRP A 50 15.18 3.02 -8.55
CA TRP A 50 13.80 3.30 -8.17
C TRP A 50 12.80 3.13 -9.32
N ASP A 51 13.11 3.63 -10.53
CA ASP A 51 12.21 3.55 -11.69
C ASP A 51 11.90 2.09 -12.09
N ALA A 52 12.89 1.20 -12.03
CA ALA A 52 12.73 -0.20 -12.37
C ALA A 52 11.85 -0.94 -11.35
N ALA A 53 12.01 -0.62 -10.06
CA ALA A 53 11.16 -1.15 -9.00
C ALA A 53 9.73 -0.64 -9.13
N GLU A 54 9.56 0.66 -9.39
CA GLU A 54 8.27 1.30 -9.54
C GLU A 54 7.48 0.76 -10.74
N TYR A 55 8.14 0.46 -11.85
CA TYR A 55 7.51 -0.23 -12.98
C TYR A 55 6.89 -1.57 -12.58
N GLY A 56 7.61 -2.38 -11.79
CA GLY A 56 7.07 -3.64 -11.25
C GLY A 56 5.91 -3.42 -10.27
N ARG A 57 6.02 -2.40 -9.42
CA ARG A 57 4.97 -2.06 -8.45
C ARG A 57 3.66 -1.60 -9.11
N ARG A 58 3.74 -0.92 -10.26
CA ARG A 58 2.54 -0.57 -11.06
C ARG A 58 1.79 -1.80 -11.55
N TRP A 59 2.50 -2.86 -11.91
CA TRP A 59 1.88 -4.14 -12.24
C TRP A 59 1.17 -4.75 -11.03
N MET A 60 1.81 -4.74 -9.85
CA MET A 60 1.20 -5.20 -8.59
C MET A 60 -0.07 -4.42 -8.23
N LEU A 61 -0.07 -3.08 -8.37
CA LEU A 61 -1.27 -2.26 -8.16
C LEU A 61 -2.42 -2.69 -9.07
N SER A 62 -2.10 -3.02 -10.33
CA SER A 62 -3.08 -3.41 -11.33
C SER A 62 -3.63 -4.81 -11.08
N SER A 63 -2.77 -5.76 -10.67
CA SER A 63 -3.17 -7.13 -10.35
C SER A 63 -4.04 -7.19 -9.09
N VAL A 64 -3.73 -6.40 -8.06
CA VAL A 64 -4.54 -6.32 -6.84
C VAL A 64 -5.93 -5.72 -7.12
N ARG A 65 -6.02 -4.70 -7.99
CA ARG A 65 -7.32 -4.18 -8.42
C ARG A 65 -8.16 -5.25 -9.11
N TRP A 66 -7.57 -6.00 -10.03
CA TRP A 66 -8.27 -7.06 -10.74
C TRP A 66 -8.70 -8.21 -9.81
N ALA A 67 -7.85 -8.58 -8.85
CA ALA A 67 -8.18 -9.57 -7.84
C ALA A 67 -9.34 -9.12 -6.94
N ASP A 68 -9.35 -7.86 -6.50
CA ASP A 68 -10.47 -7.30 -5.72
C ASP A 68 -11.78 -7.25 -6.52
N GLU A 69 -11.72 -6.94 -7.82
CA GLU A 69 -12.90 -6.96 -8.71
C GLU A 69 -13.44 -8.38 -8.93
N SER A 70 -12.56 -9.37 -9.01
CA SER A 70 -12.92 -10.75 -9.35
C SER A 70 -13.34 -11.56 -8.13
N ASN A 71 -12.64 -11.41 -7.00
CA ASN A 71 -12.88 -12.15 -5.76
C ASN A 71 -12.43 -11.33 -4.55
N ARG A 72 -13.26 -10.37 -4.14
CA ARG A 72 -12.99 -9.55 -2.96
C ARG A 72 -12.95 -10.41 -1.69
N ARG A 73 -11.79 -10.44 -1.04
CA ARG A 73 -11.56 -11.18 0.21
C ARG A 73 -10.47 -10.53 1.06
N PRO A 74 -10.46 -10.73 2.39
CA PRO A 74 -9.35 -10.31 3.24
C PRO A 74 -8.07 -11.08 2.88
N MET A 75 -6.91 -10.50 3.21
CA MET A 75 -5.63 -11.16 2.97
C MET A 75 -5.42 -12.32 3.95
N VAL A 76 -5.90 -12.16 5.20
CA VAL A 76 -6.03 -13.27 6.15
C VAL A 76 -7.43 -13.86 6.06
N GLN A 77 -7.52 -15.10 5.60
CA GLN A 77 -8.79 -15.78 5.36
C GLN A 77 -8.77 -17.19 5.96
N TYR A 78 -9.58 -17.41 7.00
CA TYR A 78 -9.65 -18.69 7.73
C TYR A 78 -10.60 -19.72 7.12
N TYR A 79 -11.49 -19.29 6.22
CA TYR A 79 -12.49 -20.15 5.58
C TYR A 79 -12.24 -20.18 4.07
N TYR A 80 -11.87 -21.34 3.56
CA TYR A 80 -11.55 -21.60 2.16
C TYR A 80 -11.77 -23.09 1.86
N GLU A 81 -11.97 -23.46 0.60
CA GLU A 81 -12.23 -24.86 0.21
C GLU A 81 -10.93 -25.63 -0.05
N SER A 82 -9.97 -24.99 -0.72
CA SER A 82 -8.63 -25.50 -0.95
C SER A 82 -7.59 -24.47 -0.50
N ASP A 83 -6.45 -24.94 0.04
CA ASP A 83 -5.33 -24.04 0.37
C ASP A 83 -4.90 -23.23 -0.87
N MET A 84 -4.99 -23.83 -2.07
CA MET A 84 -4.64 -23.18 -3.35
C MET A 84 -5.51 -21.97 -3.68
N ASP A 85 -6.73 -21.88 -3.13
CA ASP A 85 -7.63 -20.74 -3.36
C ASP A 85 -7.08 -19.44 -2.73
N LEU A 86 -6.15 -19.56 -1.79
CA LEU A 86 -5.51 -18.43 -1.13
C LEU A 86 -4.36 -17.84 -1.96
N PHE A 87 -3.79 -18.60 -2.90
CA PHE A 87 -2.58 -18.23 -3.63
C PHE A 87 -2.89 -17.43 -4.89
N ASP A 88 -3.23 -16.16 -4.70
CA ASP A 88 -3.53 -15.20 -5.76
C ASP A 88 -2.84 -13.83 -5.51
N SER A 89 -3.11 -12.83 -6.35
CA SER A 89 -2.53 -11.49 -6.18
C SER A 89 -2.85 -10.82 -4.83
N ASN A 90 -3.85 -11.30 -4.08
CA ASN A 90 -4.21 -10.78 -2.78
C ASN A 90 -3.22 -11.17 -1.68
N ILE A 91 -2.48 -12.29 -1.79
CA ILE A 91 -1.42 -12.63 -0.82
C ILE A 91 -0.02 -12.25 -1.31
N TYR A 92 0.22 -12.29 -2.62
CA TYR A 92 1.51 -11.92 -3.22
C TYR A 92 1.64 -10.40 -3.37
N ALA A 93 0.91 -9.84 -4.35
CA ALA A 93 1.05 -8.45 -4.75
C ALA A 93 0.50 -7.48 -3.67
N LYS A 94 -0.68 -7.76 -3.09
CA LYS A 94 -1.22 -6.91 -2.01
C LYS A 94 -0.35 -7.02 -0.76
N GLY A 95 0.14 -8.21 -0.40
CA GLY A 95 1.08 -8.40 0.70
C GLY A 95 2.33 -7.52 0.55
N ALA A 96 2.94 -7.53 -0.64
CA ALA A 96 4.09 -6.68 -0.93
C ALA A 96 3.78 -5.18 -0.90
N LEU A 97 2.62 -4.77 -1.44
CA LEU A 97 2.17 -3.38 -1.39
C LEU A 97 1.92 -2.91 0.05
N VAL A 98 1.32 -3.75 0.91
CA VAL A 98 1.09 -3.45 2.33
C VAL A 98 2.40 -3.27 3.09
N LEU A 99 3.40 -4.13 2.84
CA LEU A 99 4.75 -3.95 3.40
C LEU A 99 5.41 -2.65 2.91
N ASN A 100 5.27 -2.33 1.62
CA ASN A 100 5.78 -1.05 1.10
C ASN A 100 5.02 0.16 1.68
N MET A 101 3.71 0.07 1.91
CA MET A 101 2.94 1.11 2.59
C MET A 101 3.46 1.35 4.01
N LEU A 102 3.73 0.29 4.78
CA LEU A 102 4.37 0.41 6.09
C LEU A 102 5.76 1.05 5.98
N ARG A 103 6.56 0.68 4.97
CA ARG A 103 7.87 1.30 4.71
C ARG A 103 7.78 2.80 4.45
N GLN A 104 6.79 3.24 3.68
CA GLN A 104 6.58 4.66 3.40
C GLN A 104 6.05 5.42 4.62
N MET A 105 5.06 4.86 5.31
CA MET A 105 4.42 5.51 6.46
C MET A 105 5.33 5.62 7.68
N LEU A 106 6.17 4.62 7.93
CA LEU A 106 7.06 4.57 9.09
C LEU A 106 8.46 5.10 8.79
N GLY A 107 8.81 5.24 7.51
CA GLY A 107 10.14 5.60 7.05
C GLY A 107 11.10 4.39 6.97
N TYR A 108 12.11 4.54 6.10
CA TYR A 108 13.06 3.48 5.74
C TYR A 108 13.74 2.84 6.97
N ASP A 109 14.29 3.66 7.86
CA ASP A 109 15.07 3.17 9.01
C ASP A 109 14.23 2.41 10.02
N ALA A 110 13.05 2.93 10.35
CA ALA A 110 12.13 2.28 11.29
C ALA A 110 11.63 0.96 10.71
N PHE A 111 11.22 0.95 9.45
CA PHE A 111 10.75 -0.26 8.76
C PHE A 111 11.81 -1.37 8.79
N TRP A 112 13.03 -1.10 8.32
CA TRP A 112 14.07 -2.14 8.26
C TRP A 112 14.57 -2.55 9.65
N ARG A 113 14.55 -1.66 10.65
CA ARG A 113 14.79 -2.04 12.05
C ARG A 113 13.72 -3.01 12.54
N THR A 114 12.45 -2.75 12.24
CA THR A 114 11.34 -3.66 12.58
C THR A 114 11.49 -5.00 11.89
N ILE A 115 11.75 -5.04 10.58
CA ILE A 115 11.92 -6.29 9.83
C ILE A 115 13.05 -7.13 10.43
N ARG A 116 14.21 -6.52 10.76
CA ARG A 116 15.30 -7.22 11.46
C ARG A 116 14.88 -7.73 12.84
N HIS A 117 14.13 -6.94 13.60
CA HIS A 117 13.66 -7.36 14.92
C HIS A 117 12.70 -8.55 14.80
N TYR A 118 11.73 -8.48 13.88
CA TYR A 118 10.77 -9.54 13.60
C TYR A 118 11.47 -10.85 13.23
N THR A 119 12.38 -10.81 12.25
CA THR A 119 13.13 -11.99 11.81
C THR A 119 13.94 -12.61 12.93
N ASN A 120 14.64 -11.81 13.74
CA ASN A 120 15.44 -12.34 14.85
C ASN A 120 14.59 -12.93 15.98
N THR A 121 13.43 -12.33 16.27
CA THR A 121 12.51 -12.78 17.34
C THR A 121 11.80 -14.07 16.98
N TYR A 122 11.46 -14.24 15.69
CA TYR A 122 10.62 -15.34 15.20
C TYR A 122 11.34 -16.37 14.33
N GLN A 123 12.66 -16.25 14.12
CA GLN A 123 13.45 -17.31 13.48
C GLN A 123 13.15 -18.68 14.12
N PHE A 124 12.95 -19.70 13.28
CA PHE A 124 12.58 -21.07 13.63
C PHE A 124 11.23 -21.22 14.34
N LYS A 125 10.29 -20.31 14.11
CA LYS A 125 8.93 -20.34 14.68
C LYS A 125 7.85 -20.16 13.63
N ASN A 126 6.65 -20.53 14.04
CA ASN A 126 5.42 -20.30 13.28
C ASN A 126 4.74 -19.00 13.74
N VAL A 127 4.42 -18.13 12.78
CA VAL A 127 3.91 -16.76 13.01
C VAL A 127 2.50 -16.56 12.46
N GLU A 128 1.80 -15.58 13.01
CA GLU A 128 0.56 -15.03 12.47
C GLU A 128 0.70 -13.53 12.21
N SER A 129 -0.22 -12.93 11.47
CA SER A 129 -0.14 -11.50 11.09
C SER A 129 -0.10 -10.58 12.31
N GLN A 130 -0.71 -11.00 13.42
CA GLN A 130 -0.71 -10.28 14.68
C GLN A 130 0.68 -10.24 15.35
N ASP A 131 1.54 -11.23 15.09
CA ASP A 131 2.92 -11.23 15.57
C ASP A 131 3.75 -10.14 14.87
N LEU A 132 3.61 -10.02 13.54
CA LEU A 132 4.26 -8.96 12.77
C LEU A 132 3.77 -7.58 13.22
N LYS A 133 2.45 -7.42 13.36
CA LYS A 133 1.85 -6.17 13.87
C LYS A 133 2.47 -5.75 15.20
N ARG A 134 2.50 -6.64 16.19
CA ARG A 134 3.08 -6.35 17.51
C ARG A 134 4.52 -5.85 17.40
N VAL A 135 5.34 -6.47 16.55
CA VAL A 135 6.72 -6.03 16.36
C VAL A 135 6.80 -4.61 15.75
N PHE A 136 5.92 -4.27 14.81
CA PHE A 136 5.83 -2.89 14.34
C PHE A 136 5.43 -1.92 15.45
N GLU A 137 4.40 -2.26 16.23
CA GLU A 137 3.92 -1.41 17.33
C GLU A 137 5.00 -1.24 18.42
N ASP A 138 5.72 -2.30 18.79
CA ASP A 138 6.79 -2.28 19.78
C ASP A 138 7.99 -1.43 19.33
N VAL A 139 8.40 -1.53 18.06
CA VAL A 139 9.58 -0.83 17.55
C VAL A 139 9.29 0.65 17.25
N THR A 140 8.07 0.98 16.84
CA THR A 140 7.71 2.33 16.38
C THR A 140 6.89 3.12 17.39
N GLY A 141 6.25 2.46 18.36
CA GLY A 141 5.32 3.08 19.30
C GLY A 141 3.99 3.51 18.67
N GLN A 142 3.73 3.19 17.40
CA GLN A 142 2.49 3.57 16.71
C GLN A 142 1.44 2.47 16.85
N ASN A 143 0.18 2.83 17.11
CA ASN A 143 -0.93 1.89 17.04
C ASN A 143 -1.27 1.59 15.56
N LEU A 144 -1.25 0.31 15.19
CA LEU A 144 -1.49 -0.17 13.84
C LEU A 144 -2.72 -1.08 13.76
N ASP A 145 -3.60 -1.06 14.77
CA ASP A 145 -4.87 -1.78 14.75
C ASP A 145 -5.66 -1.44 13.48
N TRP A 146 -5.90 -0.15 13.25
CA TRP A 146 -6.63 0.36 12.09
C TRP A 146 -6.00 -0.08 10.76
N PHE A 147 -4.67 -0.12 10.70
CA PHE A 147 -3.94 -0.43 9.47
C PHE A 147 -4.09 -1.90 9.11
N PHE A 148 -3.86 -2.80 10.07
CA PHE A 148 -4.00 -4.23 9.85
C PHE A 148 -5.47 -4.63 9.64
N ASP A 149 -6.40 -4.02 10.38
CA ASP A 149 -7.83 -4.25 10.19
C ASP A 149 -8.25 -3.96 8.74
N GLN A 150 -7.89 -2.79 8.24
CA GLN A 150 -8.22 -2.33 6.88
C GLN A 150 -7.51 -3.12 5.77
N TRP A 151 -6.21 -3.37 5.92
CA TRP A 151 -5.39 -3.88 4.80
C TRP A 151 -5.16 -5.39 4.82
N VAL A 152 -5.25 -6.02 6.00
CA VAL A 152 -4.94 -7.44 6.21
C VAL A 152 -6.21 -8.23 6.49
N TYR A 153 -7.04 -7.76 7.42
CA TYR A 153 -8.20 -8.50 7.91
C TYR A 153 -9.51 -8.16 7.19
N THR A 154 -9.52 -7.12 6.37
CA THR A 154 -10.69 -6.69 5.57
C THR A 154 -10.40 -6.75 4.07
N GLY A 155 -11.41 -7.16 3.30
CA GLY A 155 -11.37 -7.14 1.84
C GLY A 155 -11.85 -5.79 1.29
N GLY A 156 -11.50 -5.48 0.05
CA GLY A 156 -11.85 -4.20 -0.57
C GLY A 156 -10.64 -3.30 -0.80
N LEU A 157 -10.87 -2.30 -1.65
CA LEU A 157 -9.97 -1.20 -1.93
C LEU A 157 -10.76 0.11 -1.89
N PRO A 158 -10.15 1.23 -1.48
CA PRO A 158 -10.80 2.53 -1.55
C PRO A 158 -11.05 2.92 -3.01
N HIS A 159 -12.18 3.57 -3.26
CA HIS A 159 -12.51 4.17 -4.55
C HIS A 159 -12.72 5.67 -4.34
N LEU A 160 -11.83 6.48 -4.90
CA LEU A 160 -11.83 7.93 -4.66
C LEU A 160 -12.39 8.69 -5.87
N ASP A 161 -13.43 9.51 -5.67
CA ASP A 161 -13.81 10.59 -6.59
C ASP A 161 -13.09 11.87 -6.18
N ILE A 162 -12.27 12.41 -7.07
CA ILE A 162 -11.40 13.55 -6.79
C ILE A 162 -11.75 14.70 -7.72
N LYS A 163 -11.96 15.87 -7.12
CA LYS A 163 -12.22 17.13 -7.83
C LYS A 163 -11.38 18.23 -7.23
N TYR A 164 -10.89 19.14 -8.06
CA TYR A 164 -10.24 20.36 -7.58
C TYR A 164 -10.72 21.58 -8.32
N LYS A 165 -10.67 22.72 -7.63
CA LYS A 165 -10.92 24.04 -8.23
C LYS A 165 -9.89 25.05 -7.73
N TYR A 166 -9.25 25.75 -8.65
CA TYR A 166 -8.39 26.87 -8.30
C TYR A 166 -9.21 28.12 -7.97
N ASN A 167 -8.84 28.81 -6.90
CA ASN A 167 -9.38 30.12 -6.53
C ASN A 167 -8.28 31.17 -6.63
N ARG A 168 -8.33 31.97 -7.71
CA ARG A 168 -7.35 33.03 -7.97
C ARG A 168 -7.32 34.13 -6.91
N ARG A 169 -8.47 34.47 -6.31
CA ARG A 169 -8.55 35.55 -5.31
C ARG A 169 -7.86 35.15 -4.00
N ASN A 170 -8.00 33.90 -3.61
CA ASN A 170 -7.48 33.37 -2.35
C ASN A 170 -6.17 32.59 -2.51
N GLN A 171 -5.67 32.45 -3.75
CA GLN A 171 -4.43 31.74 -4.09
C GLN A 171 -4.36 30.33 -3.49
N HIS A 172 -5.44 29.56 -3.66
CA HIS A 172 -5.50 28.17 -3.21
C HIS A 172 -6.16 27.27 -4.25
N VAL A 173 -5.80 25.99 -4.22
CA VAL A 173 -6.58 24.90 -4.80
C VAL A 173 -7.50 24.36 -3.72
N LYS A 174 -8.82 24.40 -3.98
CA LYS A 174 -9.81 23.66 -3.18
C LYS A 174 -9.87 22.24 -3.75
N LEU A 175 -9.34 21.27 -3.03
CA LEU A 175 -9.36 19.85 -3.36
C LEU A 175 -10.47 19.18 -2.55
N THR A 176 -11.39 18.49 -3.22
CA THR A 176 -12.44 17.68 -2.59
C THR A 176 -12.21 16.23 -3.00
N ILE A 177 -12.13 15.35 -2.00
CA ILE A 177 -11.93 13.90 -2.19
C ILE A 177 -13.09 13.19 -1.51
N ARG A 178 -13.75 12.28 -2.24
CA ARG A 178 -14.82 11.45 -1.72
C ARG A 178 -14.47 9.98 -1.82
N GLN A 179 -14.76 9.24 -0.76
CA GLN A 179 -14.75 7.78 -0.76
C GLN A 179 -16.10 7.29 -1.27
N ILE A 180 -16.11 6.63 -2.43
CA ILE A 180 -17.34 6.22 -3.15
C ILE A 180 -17.48 4.70 -3.28
N GLN A 181 -16.60 3.92 -2.65
CA GLN A 181 -16.79 2.48 -2.51
C GLN A 181 -18.04 2.17 -1.68
N ASP A 182 -18.56 0.95 -1.81
CA ASP A 182 -19.65 0.47 -0.94
C ASP A 182 -19.14 0.33 0.51
N VAL A 183 -19.45 1.33 1.33
CA VAL A 183 -19.05 1.39 2.74
C VAL A 183 -19.72 0.33 3.59
N ALA A 184 -20.85 -0.24 3.15
CA ALA A 184 -21.51 -1.34 3.87
C ALA A 184 -20.69 -2.64 3.80
N SER A 185 -19.92 -2.84 2.71
CA SER A 185 -19.09 -4.03 2.51
C SER A 185 -17.60 -3.83 2.76
N SER A 186 -17.09 -2.60 2.83
CA SER A 186 -15.64 -2.32 2.94
C SER A 186 -15.23 -1.20 3.91
N SER A 187 -16.20 -0.59 4.60
CA SER A 187 -16.00 0.57 5.48
C SER A 187 -15.33 1.79 4.79
N LEU A 188 -15.23 2.89 5.53
CA LEU A 188 -14.39 4.01 5.11
C LEU A 188 -12.93 3.67 5.41
N PHE A 189 -12.05 4.03 4.49
CA PHE A 189 -10.62 3.82 4.65
C PHE A 189 -10.00 5.05 5.31
N ARG A 190 -9.02 4.80 6.17
CA ARG A 190 -8.08 5.79 6.66
C ARG A 190 -6.87 5.83 5.72
N LEU A 191 -6.68 6.96 5.05
CA LEU A 191 -5.71 7.11 3.96
C LEU A 191 -4.73 8.27 4.22
N PRO A 192 -3.46 7.99 4.55
CA PRO A 192 -2.40 8.98 4.50
C PRO A 192 -1.95 9.18 3.04
N LEU A 193 -2.21 10.36 2.46
CA LEU A 193 -1.83 10.68 1.09
C LEU A 193 -0.96 11.93 1.04
N THR A 194 -0.07 12.01 0.06
CA THR A 194 0.63 13.26 -0.28
C THR A 194 0.01 13.85 -1.54
N VAL A 195 -0.41 15.10 -1.47
CA VAL A 195 -0.87 15.89 -2.63
C VAL A 195 0.28 16.75 -3.12
N LEU A 196 0.53 16.70 -4.42
CA LEU A 196 1.50 17.54 -5.11
C LEU A 196 0.79 18.54 -6.03
N ILE A 197 1.17 19.81 -5.93
CA ILE A 197 0.74 20.89 -6.83
C ILE A 197 1.96 21.47 -7.53
N ASP A 198 1.98 21.36 -8.86
CA ASP A 198 2.97 22.00 -9.72
C ASP A 198 2.45 23.38 -10.18
N ASN A 199 3.12 24.43 -9.71
CA ASN A 199 2.86 25.82 -10.07
C ASN A 199 3.74 26.33 -11.22
N GLY A 200 4.34 25.46 -12.04
CA GLY A 200 5.16 25.87 -13.18
C GLY A 200 6.42 26.61 -12.75
N GLY A 201 7.17 25.98 -11.85
CA GLY A 201 8.44 26.50 -11.29
C GLY A 201 8.59 26.20 -9.79
N ASP A 202 7.47 26.11 -9.07
CA ASP A 202 7.40 25.73 -7.65
C ASP A 202 6.50 24.52 -7.46
N ILE A 203 6.93 23.60 -6.60
CA ILE A 203 6.16 22.42 -6.22
C ILE A 203 5.72 22.57 -4.76
N VAL A 204 4.42 22.50 -4.51
CA VAL A 204 3.86 22.41 -3.15
C VAL A 204 3.50 20.95 -2.89
N ARG A 205 3.97 20.41 -1.76
CA ARG A 205 3.55 19.10 -1.25
C ARG A 205 2.80 19.28 0.05
N GLN A 206 1.67 18.62 0.18
CA GLN A 206 0.88 18.61 1.40
C GLN A 206 0.45 17.18 1.73
N ASP A 207 0.87 16.72 2.90
CA ASP A 207 0.36 15.48 3.48
C ASP A 207 -1.05 15.70 4.04
N ILE A 208 -1.96 14.80 3.71
CA ILE A 208 -3.36 14.83 4.12
C ILE A 208 -3.78 13.46 4.65
N TRP A 209 -4.77 13.49 5.55
CA TRP A 209 -5.45 12.29 6.03
C TRP A 209 -6.90 12.34 5.59
N ILE A 210 -7.36 11.27 4.97
CA ILE A 210 -8.76 11.08 4.61
C ILE A 210 -9.30 9.99 5.53
N GLU A 211 -10.32 10.35 6.32
CA GLU A 211 -11.00 9.45 7.27
C GLU A 211 -12.52 9.51 7.11
N GLU A 212 -13.03 10.57 6.50
CA GLU A 212 -14.46 10.80 6.27
C GLU A 212 -14.89 10.36 4.86
N GLU A 213 -16.20 10.28 4.64
CA GLU A 213 -16.76 10.00 3.31
C GLU A 213 -16.40 11.10 2.31
N GLU A 214 -16.37 12.35 2.74
CA GLU A 214 -15.93 13.50 1.94
C GLU A 214 -14.97 14.37 2.77
N SER A 215 -13.83 14.73 2.20
CA SER A 215 -12.89 15.66 2.82
C SER A 215 -12.53 16.77 1.83
N THR A 216 -12.40 17.99 2.35
CA THR A 216 -12.00 19.16 1.55
C THR A 216 -10.75 19.81 2.13
N PHE A 217 -9.77 20.04 1.27
CA PHE A 217 -8.49 20.67 1.61
C PHE A 217 -8.29 21.96 0.82
N LEU A 218 -7.72 22.97 1.47
CA LEU A 218 -7.30 24.22 0.84
C LEU A 218 -5.77 24.23 0.79
N ILE A 219 -5.22 24.02 -0.40
CA ILE A 219 -3.78 23.89 -0.61
C ILE A 219 -3.26 25.17 -1.28
N PRO A 220 -2.23 25.84 -0.74
CA PRO A 220 -1.68 27.05 -1.34
C PRO A 220 -1.24 26.85 -2.79
N SER A 221 -1.60 27.80 -3.65
CA SER A 221 -1.29 27.80 -5.08
C SER A 221 -1.28 29.23 -5.58
N MET A 222 -0.09 29.77 -5.86
CA MET A 222 0.05 31.19 -6.24
C MET A 222 -0.54 31.51 -7.62
N ARG A 223 -0.72 30.48 -8.45
CA ARG A 223 -1.31 30.54 -9.78
C ARG A 223 -2.21 29.32 -10.01
N ASP A 224 -2.88 29.31 -11.15
CA ASP A 224 -3.60 28.13 -11.61
C ASP A 224 -2.59 27.00 -11.85
N PRO A 225 -2.70 25.86 -11.16
CA PRO A 225 -1.66 24.84 -11.21
C PRO A 225 -1.61 24.16 -12.58
N ASN A 226 -0.39 23.88 -13.04
CA ASN A 226 -0.15 23.05 -14.23
C ASN A 226 -0.61 21.61 -13.98
N MET A 227 -0.42 21.13 -12.75
CA MET A 227 -0.77 19.78 -12.34
C MET A 227 -1.16 19.75 -10.87
N VAL A 228 -2.19 18.97 -10.57
CA VAL A 228 -2.53 18.50 -9.22
C VAL A 228 -2.44 16.98 -9.27
N LEU A 229 -1.59 16.40 -8.43
CA LEU A 229 -1.42 14.95 -8.28
C LEU A 229 -1.84 14.58 -6.86
N VAL A 230 -2.74 13.61 -6.72
CA VAL A 230 -3.15 13.06 -5.43
C VAL A 230 -2.56 11.68 -5.26
N ASP A 231 -1.99 11.43 -4.09
CA ASP A 231 -1.16 10.27 -3.77
C ASP A 231 0.11 10.22 -4.63
N GLU A 232 1.02 11.16 -4.39
CA GLU A 232 2.35 11.17 -5.01
C GLU A 232 3.02 9.78 -4.86
N GLY A 233 3.46 9.21 -5.98
CA GLY A 233 4.03 7.86 -6.00
C GLY A 233 3.01 6.72 -5.99
N HIS A 234 1.70 6.99 -6.00
CA HIS A 234 0.65 5.96 -6.02
C HIS A 234 0.83 4.87 -4.95
N ILE A 235 1.19 5.26 -3.72
CA ILE A 235 1.60 4.35 -2.64
C ILE A 235 0.49 3.37 -2.27
N ILE A 236 -0.76 3.82 -2.25
CA ILE A 236 -1.90 3.02 -1.79
C ILE A 236 -2.62 2.32 -2.96
N PRO A 237 -2.88 1.00 -2.90
CA PRO A 237 -3.77 0.34 -3.87
C PRO A 237 -5.19 0.90 -3.75
N LYS A 238 -5.71 1.46 -4.85
CA LYS A 238 -7.01 2.13 -4.91
C LYS A 238 -7.57 2.18 -6.31
N ARG A 239 -8.86 2.53 -6.42
CA ARG A 239 -9.47 3.08 -7.64
C ARG A 239 -9.59 4.60 -7.48
N MET A 240 -9.42 5.33 -8.57
CA MET A 240 -9.41 6.79 -8.54
C MET A 240 -10.02 7.37 -9.80
N ASP A 241 -11.11 8.11 -9.63
CA ASP A 241 -11.76 8.90 -10.66
C ASP A 241 -11.33 10.35 -10.46
N PHE A 242 -10.39 10.82 -11.29
CA PHE A 242 -9.87 12.17 -11.17
C PHE A 242 -10.37 13.05 -12.32
N ASN A 243 -11.43 13.80 -12.03
CA ASN A 243 -12.02 14.72 -12.99
C ASN A 243 -11.38 16.11 -12.85
N LYS A 244 -10.55 16.49 -13.83
CA LYS A 244 -10.13 17.89 -13.99
C LYS A 244 -11.36 18.73 -14.30
N THR A 245 -11.75 19.61 -13.39
CA THR A 245 -12.83 20.55 -13.70
C THR A 245 -12.25 21.51 -14.72
N GLN A 246 -12.73 21.49 -15.97
CA GLN A 246 -12.33 22.47 -16.96
C GLN A 246 -12.65 23.86 -16.40
N SER A 247 -11.62 24.71 -16.31
CA SER A 247 -11.72 26.10 -15.88
C SER A 247 -12.59 26.91 -16.83
#